data_AF-A0A8D8GL21-F1
#
_entry.id   AF-A0A8D8GL21-F1
#
_cell.length_a   1.000
_cell.length_b   1.000
_cell.length_c   1.000
_cell.angle_alpha   90.00
_cell.angle_beta   90.00
_cell.angle_gamma   90.00
#
_symmetry.space_group_name_H-M   'P 1'
#
loop_
_entity.id
_entity.type
_entity.pdbx_description
1 polymer ?
#
loop_
_entity_poly.entity_id
_entity_poly.type
_entity_poly.pdbx_seq_one_letter_code
_entity_poly.pdbx_strand_id
1 'polypeptide(L)'
;MSATPDRLNVSKTRLQSPRTPASPSGSTVGASRVSDAVTKFLELFKKWQSTVQKGSQYCNAIESVKKGVLDPGSGKEPDANPYPANLELYCKNLAILNTILEDVLSSAETLVEQLKVLHVLMKEEIVGRSWSLVKVIEGMRSVCGCMRSELEVRRTIAENIGHSINSVELILHVSLWEQLSSRNDASFFFIKMLEVEFKVPQ
;
A
#
# COMPACT_ATOMS: atom_id res chain seq x y z
N MET A 1 40.29 53.82 -37.83
CA MET A 1 39.22 54.57 -37.13
C MET A 1 38.33 53.55 -36.44
N SER A 2 38.41 53.49 -35.11
CA SER A 2 37.65 52.54 -34.28
C SER A 2 36.30 53.16 -33.96
N ALA A 3 35.23 52.64 -34.56
CA ALA A 3 33.87 53.06 -34.27
C ALA A 3 33.33 52.23 -33.10
N THR A 4 33.38 52.78 -31.90
CA THR A 4 32.63 52.26 -30.74
C THR A 4 31.18 52.73 -30.88
N PRO A 5 30.17 51.85 -30.89
CA PRO A 5 28.78 52.30 -30.95
C PRO A 5 28.29 52.75 -29.58
N ASP A 6 27.52 53.83 -29.60
CA ASP A 6 26.89 54.46 -28.44
C ASP A 6 26.01 53.49 -27.65
N ARG A 7 26.10 53.60 -26.32
CA ARG A 7 25.23 52.87 -25.38
C ARG A 7 23.80 53.37 -25.53
N LEU A 8 23.04 52.71 -26.40
CA LEU A 8 21.59 52.77 -26.38
C LEU A 8 21.11 52.26 -25.01
N ASN A 9 20.55 53.18 -24.22
CA ASN A 9 19.77 52.90 -23.03
C ASN A 9 18.57 52.03 -23.41
N VAL A 10 18.78 50.73 -23.51
CA VAL A 10 17.69 49.75 -23.48
C VAL A 10 17.21 49.74 -22.05
N SER A 11 16.09 50.42 -21.81
CA SER A 11 15.29 50.26 -20.60
C SER A 11 15.17 48.78 -20.30
N LYS A 12 15.87 48.32 -19.26
CA LYS A 12 15.76 46.95 -18.74
C LYS A 12 14.33 46.78 -18.26
N THR A 13 13.43 46.40 -19.15
CA THR A 13 12.26 45.61 -18.77
C THR A 13 12.86 44.38 -18.13
N ARG A 14 12.92 44.36 -16.80
CA ARG A 14 13.34 43.19 -16.04
C ARG A 14 12.39 42.08 -16.45
N LEU A 15 12.79 41.27 -17.43
CA LEU A 15 12.28 39.93 -17.60
C LEU A 15 12.46 39.27 -16.23
N GLN A 16 11.38 39.18 -15.47
CA GLN A 16 11.36 38.41 -14.24
C GLN A 16 11.71 36.99 -14.65
N SER A 17 12.93 36.57 -14.31
CA SER A 17 13.30 35.16 -14.28
C SER A 17 12.16 34.39 -13.60
N PRO A 18 11.79 33.18 -14.09
CA PRO A 18 10.88 32.31 -13.38
C PRO A 18 11.28 32.31 -11.91
N ARG A 19 10.39 32.80 -11.05
CA ARG A 19 10.64 32.79 -9.62
C ARG A 19 10.91 31.33 -9.27
N THR A 20 12.07 31.08 -8.67
CA THR A 20 12.36 29.85 -7.95
C THR A 20 11.10 29.50 -7.16
N PRO A 21 10.54 28.27 -7.26
CA PRO A 21 9.41 27.91 -6.41
C PRO A 21 9.80 28.24 -4.98
N ALA A 22 8.99 29.08 -4.34
CA ALA A 22 9.19 29.40 -2.94
C ALA A 22 9.34 28.06 -2.21
N SER A 23 10.41 27.91 -1.43
CA SER A 23 10.59 26.74 -0.56
C SER A 23 9.26 26.46 0.13
N PRO A 24 8.80 25.20 0.18
CA PRO A 24 7.53 24.88 0.81
C PRO A 24 7.59 25.48 2.21
N SER A 25 6.60 26.28 2.54
CA SER A 25 6.41 26.82 3.88
C SER A 25 6.17 25.65 4.83
N GLY A 26 7.24 24.96 5.24
CA GLY A 26 7.23 23.90 6.24
C GLY A 26 6.90 24.41 7.64
N SER A 27 6.20 25.53 7.75
CA SER A 27 6.01 26.30 8.98
C SER A 27 4.55 26.42 9.43
N THR A 28 3.60 25.75 8.75
CA THR A 28 2.21 25.67 9.22
C THR A 28 2.00 24.37 10.00
N VAL A 29 1.28 24.45 11.13
CA VAL A 29 0.87 23.27 11.91
C VAL A 29 0.05 22.29 11.06
N GLY A 30 -0.63 22.78 10.02
CA GLY A 30 -1.33 21.96 9.04
C GLY A 30 -0.38 21.09 8.22
N ALA A 31 0.66 21.67 7.62
CA ALA A 31 1.62 20.93 6.80
C ALA A 31 2.34 19.83 7.60
N SER A 32 2.71 20.09 8.86
CA SER A 32 3.32 19.06 9.72
C SER A 32 2.36 17.90 10.01
N ARG A 33 1.09 18.20 10.32
CA ARG A 33 0.05 17.16 10.54
C ARG A 33 -0.20 16.31 9.30
N VAL A 34 -0.15 16.91 8.09
CA VAL A 34 -0.24 16.16 6.84
C VAL A 34 0.96 15.22 6.69
N SER A 35 2.18 15.71 6.95
CA SER A 35 3.39 14.89 6.88
C SER A 35 3.35 13.72 7.88
N ASP A 36 2.88 13.95 9.10
CA ASP A 36 2.73 12.91 10.12
C ASP A 36 1.70 11.85 9.70
N ALA A 37 0.56 12.28 9.14
CA ALA A 37 -0.48 11.38 8.67
C ALA A 37 0.00 10.53 7.48
N VAL A 38 0.71 11.14 6.53
CA VAL A 38 1.31 10.41 5.39
C VAL A 38 2.35 9.40 5.89
N THR A 39 3.20 9.79 6.84
CA THR A 39 4.21 8.89 7.42
C THR A 39 3.56 7.67 8.08
N LYS A 40 2.54 7.89 8.91
CA LYS A 40 1.76 6.81 9.53
C LYS A 40 1.08 5.91 8.50
N PHE A 41 0.55 6.50 7.43
CA PHE A 41 -0.05 5.73 6.35
C PHE A 41 0.97 4.82 5.63
N LEU A 42 2.18 5.32 5.38
CA LEU A 42 3.27 4.53 4.81
C LEU A 42 3.70 3.38 5.73
N GLU A 43 3.73 3.61 7.04
CA GLU A 43 3.98 2.56 8.05
C GLU A 43 2.88 1.48 8.05
N LEU A 44 1.61 1.89 8.00
CA LEU A 44 0.48 0.98 7.89
C LEU A 44 0.55 0.15 6.61
N PHE A 45 0.91 0.76 5.48
CA PHE A 45 1.09 0.04 4.22
C PHE A 45 2.26 -0.96 4.28
N LYS A 46 3.38 -0.62 4.92
CA LYS A 46 4.48 -1.57 5.17
C LYS A 46 4.03 -2.74 6.04
N LYS A 47 3.25 -2.45 7.09
CA LYS A 47 2.66 -3.49 7.94
C LYS A 47 1.73 -4.40 7.15
N TRP A 48 0.87 -3.84 6.30
CA TRP A 48 0.02 -4.60 5.36
C TRP A 48 0.84 -5.57 4.51
N GLN A 49 1.88 -5.08 3.83
CA GLN A 49 2.73 -5.92 2.97
C GLN A 49 3.41 -7.06 3.75
N SER A 50 3.95 -6.76 4.93
CA SER A 50 4.59 -7.78 5.80
C SER A 50 3.58 -8.84 6.25
N THR A 51 2.37 -8.43 6.64
CA THR A 51 1.28 -9.34 7.02
C THR A 51 0.84 -10.22 5.84
N VAL A 52 0.71 -9.65 4.64
CA VAL A 52 0.40 -10.41 3.41
C VAL A 52 1.49 -11.45 3.11
N GLN A 53 2.77 -11.06 3.18
CA GLN A 53 3.89 -11.96 2.96
C GLN A 53 3.91 -13.12 3.96
N LYS A 54 3.61 -12.84 5.23
CA LYS A 54 3.45 -13.88 6.26
C LYS A 54 2.27 -14.80 5.95
N GLY A 55 1.18 -14.27 5.40
CA GLY A 55 0.06 -15.08 4.92
C GLY A 55 0.45 -16.03 3.80
N SER A 56 1.30 -15.60 2.85
CA SER A 56 1.81 -16.49 1.78
C SER A 56 2.56 -17.68 2.37
N GLN A 57 3.35 -17.47 3.42
CA GLN A 57 4.05 -18.56 4.12
C GLN A 57 3.07 -19.59 4.70
N TYR A 58 1.93 -19.14 5.27
CA TYR A 58 0.90 -20.06 5.77
C TYR A 58 0.15 -20.76 4.63
N CYS A 59 -0.16 -20.07 3.54
CA CYS A 59 -0.75 -20.69 2.34
C CYS A 59 0.16 -21.80 1.80
N ASN A 60 1.46 -21.54 1.66
CA ASN A 60 2.44 -22.52 1.19
C ASN A 60 2.62 -23.69 2.18
N ALA A 61 2.54 -23.44 3.49
CA ALA A 61 2.56 -24.49 4.50
C ALA A 61 1.31 -25.38 4.41
N ILE A 62 0.12 -24.80 4.22
CA ILE A 62 -1.13 -25.53 3.99
C ILE A 62 -1.04 -26.35 2.71
N GLU A 63 -0.49 -25.79 1.64
CA GLU A 63 -0.26 -26.51 0.38
C GLU A 63 0.60 -27.74 0.61
N SER A 64 1.78 -27.57 1.22
CA SER A 64 2.73 -28.65 1.48
C SER A 64 2.11 -29.77 2.31
N VAL A 65 1.38 -29.42 3.36
CA VAL A 65 0.76 -30.39 4.28
C VAL A 65 -0.41 -31.12 3.62
N LYS A 66 -1.23 -30.45 2.80
CA LYS A 66 -2.37 -31.07 2.11
C LYS A 66 -1.96 -31.86 0.87
N LYS A 67 -0.93 -31.42 0.14
CA LYS A 67 -0.40 -32.16 -1.03
C LYS A 67 0.05 -33.57 -0.65
N GLY A 68 0.64 -33.73 0.53
CA GLY A 68 1.01 -35.05 1.08
C GLY A 68 -0.16 -35.98 1.41
N VAL A 69 -1.41 -35.51 1.37
CA VAL A 69 -2.65 -36.29 1.54
C VAL A 69 -3.40 -36.43 0.22
N LEU A 70 -3.35 -35.42 -0.65
CA LEU A 70 -4.05 -35.38 -1.93
C LEU A 70 -3.29 -36.10 -3.06
N ASP A 71 -1.99 -36.37 -2.93
CA ASP A 71 -1.22 -37.11 -3.95
C ASP A 71 -1.44 -38.64 -3.83
N PRO A 72 -2.02 -39.29 -4.86
CA PRO A 72 -2.27 -40.74 -4.86
C PRO A 72 -0.99 -41.60 -4.93
N GLY A 73 0.17 -40.99 -5.19
CA GLY A 73 1.48 -41.65 -5.19
C GLY A 73 2.20 -41.66 -3.84
N SER A 74 1.61 -41.05 -2.80
CA SER A 74 2.26 -40.86 -1.49
C SER A 74 2.35 -42.13 -0.62
N GLY A 75 1.86 -43.28 -1.10
CA GLY A 75 1.98 -44.57 -0.42
C GLY A 75 1.27 -44.65 0.94
N LYS A 76 0.44 -43.66 1.28
CA LYS A 76 -0.37 -43.65 2.50
C LYS A 76 -1.71 -44.31 2.24
N GLU A 77 -2.06 -45.22 3.14
CA GLU A 77 -3.32 -45.97 3.21
C GLU A 77 -4.55 -45.07 2.93
N PRO A 78 -5.62 -45.61 2.33
CA PRO A 78 -6.87 -44.89 2.02
C PRO A 78 -7.61 -44.33 3.26
N ASP A 79 -7.10 -44.59 4.46
CA ASP A 79 -7.60 -44.10 5.76
C ASP A 79 -6.81 -42.90 6.31
N ALA A 80 -5.96 -42.27 5.48
CA ALA A 80 -5.22 -41.06 5.86
C ALA A 80 -6.20 -39.93 6.19
N ASN A 81 -6.25 -39.53 7.47
CA ASN A 81 -7.07 -38.43 7.97
C ASN A 81 -7.00 -37.21 7.01
N PRO A 82 -8.14 -36.76 6.44
CA PRO A 82 -8.18 -35.63 5.50
C PRO A 82 -7.72 -34.31 6.14
N TYR A 83 -7.61 -34.28 7.47
CA TYR A 83 -7.12 -33.16 8.27
C TYR A 83 -5.77 -33.52 8.90
N PRO A 84 -4.65 -33.34 8.18
CA PRO A 84 -3.32 -33.57 8.70
C PRO A 84 -3.00 -32.67 9.90
N ALA A 85 -2.14 -33.15 10.80
CA ALA A 85 -1.69 -32.39 11.95
C ALA A 85 -1.12 -31.02 11.52
N ASN A 86 -1.43 -29.97 12.30
CA ASN A 86 -1.09 -28.56 12.06
C ASN A 86 -1.91 -27.80 11.00
N LEU A 87 -2.79 -28.46 10.21
CA LEU A 87 -3.65 -27.75 9.25
C LEU A 87 -4.55 -26.70 9.95
N GLU A 88 -5.21 -27.10 11.03
CA GLU A 88 -6.06 -26.21 11.83
C GLU A 88 -5.27 -25.01 12.38
N LEU A 89 -4.02 -25.23 12.79
CA LEU A 89 -3.15 -24.17 13.29
C LEU A 89 -2.84 -23.13 12.20
N TYR A 90 -2.51 -23.57 10.98
CA TYR A 90 -2.25 -22.66 9.87
C TYR A 90 -3.50 -21.90 9.44
N CYS A 91 -4.67 -22.55 9.40
CA CYS A 91 -5.95 -21.88 9.12
C CYS A 91 -6.31 -20.84 10.19
N LYS A 92 -6.14 -21.17 11.47
CA LYS A 92 -6.33 -20.20 12.57
C LYS A 92 -5.38 -19.01 12.46
N ASN A 93 -4.13 -19.25 12.12
CA ASN A 93 -3.16 -18.18 11.90
C ASN A 93 -3.53 -17.28 10.71
N LEU A 94 -4.06 -17.83 9.62
CA LEU A 94 -4.59 -17.04 8.50
C LEU A 94 -5.79 -16.18 8.91
N ALA A 95 -6.71 -16.72 9.70
CA ALA A 95 -7.84 -15.95 10.23
C ALA A 95 -7.37 -14.77 11.08
N ILE A 96 -6.38 -14.98 11.96
CA ILE A 96 -5.76 -13.90 12.76
C ILE A 96 -5.12 -12.85 11.85
N LEU A 97 -4.41 -13.25 10.79
CA LEU A 97 -3.83 -12.28 9.85
C LEU A 97 -4.91 -11.44 9.15
N ASN A 98 -6.06 -12.02 8.80
CA ASN A 98 -7.15 -11.24 8.23
C ASN A 98 -7.69 -10.19 9.20
N THR A 99 -7.81 -10.50 10.50
CA THR A 99 -8.16 -9.49 11.52
C THR A 99 -7.10 -8.38 11.61
N ILE A 100 -5.82 -8.72 11.55
CA ILE A 100 -4.73 -7.73 11.54
C ILE A 100 -4.82 -6.83 10.30
N LEU A 101 -5.10 -7.40 9.13
CA LEU A 101 -5.27 -6.64 7.88
C LEU A 101 -6.48 -5.70 7.96
N GLU A 102 -7.58 -6.15 8.55
CA GLU A 102 -8.78 -5.35 8.79
C GLU A 102 -8.50 -4.15 9.72
N ASP A 103 -7.79 -4.37 10.83
CA ASP A 103 -7.37 -3.30 11.74
C ASP A 103 -6.46 -2.27 11.05
N VAL A 104 -5.53 -2.74 10.22
CA VAL A 104 -4.62 -1.89 9.45
C VAL A 104 -5.39 -1.04 8.45
N LEU A 105 -6.33 -1.63 7.72
CA LEU A 105 -7.19 -0.92 6.77
C LEU A 105 -8.06 0.13 7.47
N SER A 106 -8.72 -0.23 8.58
CA SER A 106 -9.54 0.69 9.38
C SER A 106 -8.72 1.88 9.90
N SER A 107 -7.50 1.62 10.36
CA SER A 107 -6.56 2.67 10.79
C SER A 107 -6.17 3.60 9.64
N ALA A 108 -5.91 3.04 8.45
CA ALA A 108 -5.55 3.81 7.27
C ALA A 108 -6.72 4.69 6.78
N GLU A 109 -7.94 4.17 6.82
CA GLU A 109 -9.15 4.92 6.45
C GLU A 109 -9.43 6.05 7.42
N THR A 110 -9.19 5.83 8.71
CA THR A 110 -9.32 6.87 9.73
C THR A 110 -8.33 8.01 9.47
N LEU A 111 -7.09 7.72 9.07
CA LEU A 111 -6.12 8.76 8.67
C LEU A 111 -6.61 9.55 7.45
N VAL A 112 -7.21 8.88 6.46
CA VAL A 112 -7.79 9.55 5.28
C VAL A 112 -8.94 10.48 5.69
N GLU A 113 -9.83 10.06 6.60
CA GLU A 113 -10.90 10.94 7.10
C GLU A 113 -10.36 12.13 7.90
N GLN A 114 -9.35 11.93 8.73
CA GLN A 114 -8.67 13.02 9.45
C GLN A 114 -8.09 14.06 8.48
N LEU A 115 -7.48 13.61 7.38
CA LEU A 115 -6.95 14.50 6.35
C LEU A 115 -8.05 15.25 5.60
N LYS A 116 -9.23 14.65 5.37
CA LYS A 116 -10.37 15.36 4.77
C LYS A 116 -10.85 16.50 5.66
N VAL A 117 -10.98 16.26 6.96
CA VAL A 117 -11.35 17.30 7.92
C VAL A 117 -10.31 18.42 7.92
N LEU A 118 -9.03 18.06 7.90
CA LEU A 118 -7.93 19.02 7.84
C LEU A 118 -7.94 19.84 6.53
N HIS A 119 -8.29 19.23 5.40
CA HIS A 119 -8.39 19.91 4.11
C HIS A 119 -9.42 21.04 4.10
N VAL A 120 -10.56 20.86 4.80
CA VAL A 120 -11.57 21.93 4.97
C VAL A 120 -10.97 23.17 5.65
N LEU A 121 -10.01 22.98 6.55
CA LEU A 121 -9.37 24.06 7.32
C LEU A 121 -8.21 24.71 6.56
N MET A 122 -7.43 23.94 5.79
CA MET A 122 -6.21 24.40 5.11
C MET A 122 -6.47 25.03 3.73
N LYS A 123 -7.67 24.83 3.13
CA LYS A 123 -7.96 25.18 1.72
C LYS A 123 -6.95 24.51 0.77
N GLU A 124 -6.89 24.89 -0.50
CA GLU A 124 -6.00 24.28 -1.52
C GLU A 124 -4.52 24.60 -1.27
N GLU A 125 -3.95 24.03 -0.19
CA GLU A 125 -2.55 24.17 0.18
C GLU A 125 -1.71 23.09 -0.51
N ILE A 126 -0.54 23.51 -1.01
CA ILE A 126 0.50 22.61 -1.46
C ILE A 126 1.16 22.01 -0.21
N VAL A 127 1.16 20.69 -0.13
CA VAL A 127 1.75 19.87 0.94
C VAL A 127 2.97 19.10 0.41
N GLY A 128 3.90 18.78 1.30
CA GLY A 128 5.16 18.17 0.88
C GLY A 128 5.99 19.16 0.05
N ARG A 129 6.55 18.71 -1.07
CA ARG A 129 7.40 19.54 -1.94
C ARG A 129 6.59 20.26 -3.03
N SER A 130 5.53 19.64 -3.52
CA SER A 130 4.86 20.00 -4.78
C SER A 130 3.43 19.47 -4.91
N TRP A 131 2.90 18.69 -3.98
CA TRP A 131 1.61 18.02 -4.14
C TRP A 131 0.46 18.80 -3.51
N SER A 132 -0.72 18.77 -4.11
CA SER A 132 -1.93 19.30 -3.46
C SER A 132 -2.47 18.30 -2.42
N LEU A 133 -2.98 18.78 -1.29
CA LEU A 133 -3.60 17.93 -0.27
C LEU A 133 -4.76 17.07 -0.82
N VAL A 134 -5.54 17.61 -1.75
CA VAL A 134 -6.65 16.88 -2.42
C VAL A 134 -6.13 15.63 -3.11
N LYS A 135 -5.07 15.75 -3.91
CA LYS A 135 -4.47 14.62 -4.64
C LYS A 135 -3.87 13.57 -3.71
N VAL A 136 -3.28 14.00 -2.59
CA VAL A 136 -2.79 13.08 -1.55
C VAL A 136 -3.95 12.27 -0.97
N ILE A 137 -5.04 12.93 -0.58
CA ILE A 137 -6.24 12.27 -0.03
C ILE A 137 -6.87 11.31 -1.05
N GLU A 138 -7.02 11.73 -2.30
CA GLU A 138 -7.58 10.91 -3.38
C GLU A 138 -6.76 9.64 -3.59
N GLY A 139 -5.43 9.77 -3.67
CA GLY A 139 -4.56 8.61 -3.87
C GLY A 139 -4.52 7.68 -2.65
N MET A 140 -4.45 8.21 -1.42
CA MET A 140 -4.53 7.38 -0.21
C MET A 140 -5.87 6.63 -0.14
N ARG A 141 -6.98 7.28 -0.50
CA ARG A 141 -8.29 6.63 -0.59
C ARG A 141 -8.32 5.53 -1.65
N SER A 142 -7.69 5.76 -2.81
CA SER A 142 -7.56 4.75 -3.85
C SER A 142 -6.82 3.51 -3.31
N VAL A 143 -5.70 3.71 -2.59
CA VAL A 143 -4.95 2.62 -1.96
C VAL A 143 -5.82 1.86 -0.94
N CYS A 144 -6.56 2.55 -0.07
CA CYS A 144 -7.49 1.89 0.85
C CYS A 144 -8.56 1.07 0.12
N GLY A 145 -9.11 1.60 -0.98
CA GLY A 145 -10.05 0.86 -1.83
C GLY A 145 -9.46 -0.44 -2.37
N CYS A 146 -8.19 -0.40 -2.79
CA CYS A 146 -7.47 -1.59 -3.26
C CYS A 146 -7.24 -2.59 -2.12
N MET A 147 -6.77 -2.13 -0.96
CA MET A 147 -6.60 -2.96 0.24
C MET A 147 -7.91 -3.63 0.66
N ARG A 148 -9.04 -2.91 0.62
CA ARG A 148 -10.36 -3.48 0.92
C ARG A 148 -10.70 -4.62 -0.04
N SER A 149 -10.56 -4.39 -1.35
CA SER A 149 -10.85 -5.42 -2.35
C SER A 149 -9.94 -6.65 -2.21
N GLU A 150 -8.68 -6.46 -1.85
CA GLU A 150 -7.76 -7.56 -1.56
C GLU A 150 -8.18 -8.32 -0.29
N LEU A 151 -8.59 -7.61 0.77
CA LEU A 151 -9.01 -8.21 2.04
C LEU A 151 -10.19 -9.15 1.87
N GLU A 152 -11.18 -8.76 1.07
CA GLU A 152 -12.36 -9.58 0.79
C GLU A 152 -11.96 -10.93 0.18
N VAL A 153 -11.09 -10.91 -0.83
CA VAL A 153 -10.60 -12.15 -1.46
C VAL A 153 -9.74 -12.97 -0.49
N ARG A 154 -8.88 -12.32 0.30
CA ARG A 154 -8.06 -12.99 1.32
C ARG A 154 -8.89 -13.65 2.42
N ARG A 155 -10.02 -13.04 2.80
CA ARG A 155 -10.99 -13.62 3.72
C ARG A 155 -11.59 -14.89 3.15
N THR A 156 -12.07 -14.85 1.90
CA THR A 156 -12.57 -16.03 1.19
C THR A 156 -11.51 -17.13 1.09
N ILE A 157 -10.25 -16.79 0.75
CA ILE A 157 -9.17 -17.79 0.69
C ILE A 157 -8.94 -18.44 2.07
N ALA A 158 -8.84 -17.64 3.14
CA ALA A 158 -8.57 -18.17 4.48
C ALA A 158 -9.67 -19.10 4.99
N GLU A 159 -10.93 -18.81 4.65
CA GLU A 159 -12.09 -19.64 5.00
C GLU A 159 -12.11 -20.96 4.22
N ASN A 160 -11.61 -21.00 2.98
CA ASN A 160 -11.82 -22.14 2.07
C ASN A 160 -10.57 -23.00 1.82
N ILE A 161 -9.36 -22.45 1.95
CA ILE A 161 -8.11 -23.16 1.60
C ILE A 161 -7.95 -24.49 2.36
N GLY A 162 -8.37 -24.52 3.63
CA GLY A 162 -8.36 -25.72 4.47
C GLY A 162 -9.32 -26.81 3.99
N HIS A 163 -10.37 -26.45 3.25
CA HIS A 163 -11.40 -27.36 2.72
C HIS A 163 -11.15 -27.83 1.29
N SER A 164 -10.13 -27.30 0.59
CA SER A 164 -9.79 -27.71 -0.78
C SER A 164 -9.73 -29.24 -0.95
N ILE A 165 -10.52 -29.79 -1.88
CA ILE A 165 -10.67 -31.26 -2.06
C ILE A 165 -9.73 -31.82 -3.12
N ASN A 166 -9.14 -30.96 -3.95
CA ASN A 166 -8.22 -31.34 -5.01
C ASN A 166 -6.99 -30.41 -5.02
N SER A 167 -5.91 -30.88 -5.65
CA SER A 167 -4.65 -30.13 -5.72
C SER A 167 -4.77 -28.84 -6.55
N VAL A 168 -5.64 -28.82 -7.56
CA VAL A 168 -5.85 -27.66 -8.43
C VAL A 168 -6.45 -26.48 -7.67
N GLU A 169 -7.48 -26.73 -6.86
CA GLU A 169 -8.14 -25.75 -6.00
C GLU A 169 -7.19 -25.20 -4.94
N LEU A 170 -6.38 -26.08 -4.34
CA LEU A 170 -5.35 -25.69 -3.38
C LEU A 170 -4.30 -24.77 -4.01
N ILE A 171 -3.77 -25.13 -5.17
CA ILE A 171 -2.81 -24.31 -5.93
C ILE A 171 -3.44 -22.98 -6.36
N LEU A 172 -4.72 -22.98 -6.75
CA LEU A 172 -5.44 -21.77 -7.11
C LEU A 172 -5.51 -20.80 -5.93
N HIS A 173 -5.88 -21.27 -4.74
CA HIS A 173 -5.93 -20.43 -3.54
C HIS A 173 -4.57 -19.82 -3.17
N VAL A 174 -3.50 -20.61 -3.24
CA VAL A 174 -2.13 -20.15 -2.98
C VAL A 174 -1.71 -19.11 -4.02
N SER A 175 -1.88 -19.41 -5.30
CA SER A 175 -1.50 -18.53 -6.40
C SER A 175 -2.27 -17.22 -6.35
N LEU A 176 -3.58 -17.28 -6.05
CA LEU A 176 -4.43 -16.10 -5.93
C LEU A 176 -3.96 -15.23 -4.75
N TRP A 177 -3.64 -15.82 -3.59
CA TRP A 177 -3.12 -15.07 -2.45
C TRP A 177 -1.88 -14.22 -2.79
N GLU A 178 -0.96 -14.79 -3.56
CA GLU A 178 0.29 -14.13 -3.97
C GLU A 178 0.05 -13.05 -5.04
N GLN A 179 -0.79 -13.34 -6.05
CA GLN A 179 -1.06 -12.43 -7.16
C GLN A 179 -1.91 -11.22 -6.79
N LEU A 180 -2.66 -11.26 -5.69
CA LEU A 180 -3.52 -10.14 -5.27
C LEU A 180 -2.73 -8.84 -5.11
N SER A 181 -1.49 -8.90 -4.61
CA SER A 181 -0.68 -7.69 -4.39
C SER A 181 -0.02 -7.13 -5.64
N SER A 182 0.07 -7.90 -6.72
CA SER A 182 0.59 -7.42 -8.02
C SER A 182 -0.49 -6.86 -8.93
N ARG A 183 -1.78 -6.97 -8.57
CA ARG A 183 -2.88 -6.41 -9.37
C ARG A 183 -2.93 -4.88 -9.39
N ASN A 184 -2.19 -4.20 -8.52
CA ASN A 184 -2.38 -2.78 -8.26
C ASN A 184 -1.09 -1.95 -8.28
N ASP A 185 -0.32 -2.09 -9.36
CA ASP A 185 0.93 -1.35 -9.59
C ASP A 185 0.78 0.16 -9.38
N ALA A 186 -0.35 0.76 -9.79
CA ALA A 186 -0.64 2.17 -9.59
C ALA A 186 -0.62 2.58 -8.11
N SER A 187 -1.20 1.75 -7.24
CA SER A 187 -1.18 1.97 -5.78
C SER A 187 0.24 1.87 -5.23
N PHE A 188 1.05 0.92 -5.72
CA PHE A 188 2.44 0.79 -5.32
C PHE A 188 3.30 1.99 -5.77
N PHE A 189 3.14 2.44 -7.03
CA PHE A 189 3.80 3.64 -7.53
C PHE A 189 3.40 4.87 -6.75
N PHE A 190 2.12 5.03 -6.42
CA PHE A 190 1.64 6.13 -5.58
C PHE A 190 2.31 6.12 -4.20
N ILE A 191 2.39 4.97 -3.53
CA ILE A 191 3.10 4.82 -2.25
C ILE A 191 4.58 5.23 -2.37
N LYS A 192 5.26 4.81 -3.45
CA LYS A 192 6.66 5.20 -3.69
C LYS A 192 6.83 6.69 -3.93
N MET A 193 5.90 7.31 -4.65
CA MET A 193 5.89 8.75 -4.85
C MET A 193 5.63 9.50 -3.54
N LEU A 194 4.71 9.03 -2.69
CA LEU A 194 4.50 9.58 -1.35
C LEU A 194 5.78 9.51 -0.50
N GLU A 195 6.52 8.38 -0.53
CA GLU A 195 7.79 8.26 0.19
C GLU A 195 8.81 9.31 -0.29
N VAL A 196 8.88 9.60 -1.59
CA VAL A 196 9.82 10.60 -2.13
C VAL A 196 9.37 12.02 -1.80
N GLU A 197 8.08 12.29 -1.91
CA GLU A 197 7.48 13.61 -1.75
C GLU A 197 7.56 14.11 -0.30
N PHE A 198 7.33 13.22 0.66
CA PHE A 198 7.31 13.54 2.09
C PHE A 198 8.60 13.15 2.82
N LYS A 199 9.62 12.65 2.11
CA LYS A 199 10.97 12.51 2.68
C LYS A 199 11.54 13.89 2.96
N VAL A 200 11.74 14.17 4.24
CA VAL A 200 12.51 15.33 4.73
C VAL A 200 13.95 15.17 4.23
N PRO A 201 14.56 16.17 3.55
CA PRO A 201 16.00 16.18 3.36
C PRO A 201 16.65 16.18 4.75
N GLN A 202 17.44 15.16 5.06
CA GLN A 202 18.29 15.16 6.25
C GLN A 202 19.32 16.29 6.18
#